data_AF-A0A812SNT6-F1
#
_entry.id   AF-A0A812SNT6-F1
#
_cell.length_a   1.000
_cell.length_b   1.000
_cell.length_c   1.000
_cell.angle_alpha   90.00
_cell.angle_beta   90.00
_cell.angle_gamma   90.00
#
_symmetry.space_group_name_H-M   'P 1'
#
loop_
_entity.id
_entity.type
_entity.pdbx_description
1 polymer ?
#
loop_
_entity_poly.entity_id
_entity_poly.type
_entity_poly.pdbx_seq_one_letter_code
_entity_poly.pdbx_strand_id
1 'polypeptide(L)'
;MGMKLTIVLLHFVWQATLLYCLWRLIKTFASIRSPQHRYGGALGVLILIAACPVLTFVWLDDRQLPVASELESLTGISVDSSSKTFLVDDPDPSLESHGNATTVAAATESRADANWLSGIAYATVVIQPYLMLLWTCGVIVLGLRLCLSYFGTVWLRRFGLTPIESSLLVRYSDLAHQLGLWQMPSVAYSAHIRQAMAVGLLRPMVLLPVAWMTEITPQVLEAVLAHELAHIRRQDLWINFLQRVVETIFFYHPVV
;
A
#
# COMPACT_ATOMS: atom_id res chain seq x y z
N MET A 1 16.32 9.41 -7.97
CA MET A 1 15.32 8.98 -6.95
C MET A 1 13.90 8.82 -7.52
N GLY A 2 13.32 9.82 -8.22
CA GLY A 2 11.94 9.73 -8.75
C GLY A 2 11.70 8.53 -9.68
N MET A 3 12.62 8.27 -10.61
CA MET A 3 12.54 7.12 -11.53
C MET A 3 12.54 5.76 -10.81
N LYS A 4 13.34 5.60 -9.75
CA LYS A 4 13.32 4.39 -8.90
C LYS A 4 11.94 4.16 -8.27
N LEU A 5 11.34 5.22 -7.73
CA LEU A 5 10.03 5.10 -7.07
C LEU A 5 8.92 4.74 -8.07
N THR A 6 8.96 5.29 -9.29
CA THR A 6 8.00 4.93 -10.35
C THR A 6 8.12 3.46 -10.75
N ILE A 7 9.34 2.94 -10.89
CA ILE A 7 9.59 1.51 -11.18
C ILE A 7 9.09 0.63 -10.03
N VAL A 8 9.35 1.03 -8.79
CA VAL A 8 8.85 0.30 -7.60
C VAL A 8 7.33 0.24 -7.58
N LEU A 9 6.64 1.35 -7.86
CA LEU A 9 5.16 1.37 -7.94
C LEU A 9 4.64 0.49 -9.08
N LEU A 10 5.34 0.43 -10.21
CA LEU A 10 4.96 -0.44 -11.33
C LEU A 10 5.15 -1.93 -10.99
N HIS A 11 6.28 -2.29 -10.37
CA HIS A 11 6.53 -3.66 -9.89
C HIS A 11 5.52 -4.10 -8.83
N PHE A 12 5.09 -3.17 -7.98
CA PHE A 12 4.11 -3.45 -6.94
C PHE A 12 2.77 -3.99 -7.48
N VAL A 13 2.36 -3.58 -8.69
CA VAL A 13 1.09 -4.01 -9.30
C VAL A 13 1.01 -5.53 -9.46
N TRP A 14 2.03 -6.15 -10.03
CA TRP A 14 2.02 -7.59 -10.22
C TRP A 14 2.35 -8.34 -8.92
N GLN A 15 3.22 -7.77 -8.07
CA GLN A 15 3.59 -8.37 -6.77
C GLN A 15 2.38 -8.50 -5.84
N ALA A 16 1.58 -7.45 -5.67
CA ALA A 16 0.39 -7.45 -4.82
C ALA A 16 -0.68 -8.42 -5.34
N THR A 17 -0.87 -8.48 -6.67
CA THR A 17 -1.78 -9.43 -7.31
C THR A 17 -1.35 -10.88 -7.08
N LEU A 18 -0.06 -11.20 -7.22
CA LEU A 18 0.47 -12.54 -6.98
C LEU A 18 0.29 -12.96 -5.51
N LEU A 19 0.59 -12.06 -4.57
CA LEU A 19 0.41 -12.31 -3.14
C LEU A 19 -1.05 -12.59 -2.76
N TYR A 20 -1.99 -11.83 -3.32
CA TYR A 20 -3.42 -12.08 -3.11
C TYR A 20 -3.89 -13.41 -3.69
N CYS A 21 -3.48 -13.72 -4.93
CA CYS A 21 -3.81 -14.99 -5.58
C CYS A 21 -3.25 -16.18 -4.78
N LEU A 22 -2.00 -16.08 -4.32
CA LEU A 22 -1.38 -17.10 -3.47
C LEU A 22 -2.15 -17.28 -2.16
N TRP A 23 -2.51 -16.20 -1.47
CA TRP A 23 -3.33 -16.28 -0.26
C TRP A 23 -4.69 -16.92 -0.51
N ARG A 24 -5.35 -16.54 -1.62
CA ARG A 24 -6.64 -17.11 -2.00
C ARG A 24 -6.52 -18.61 -2.24
N LEU A 25 -5.48 -19.06 -2.94
CA LEU A 25 -5.16 -20.47 -3.17
C LEU A 25 -4.91 -21.21 -1.85
N ILE A 26 -4.07 -20.65 -0.98
CA ILE A 26 -3.79 -21.22 0.35
C ILE A 26 -5.09 -21.38 1.14
N LYS A 27 -5.96 -20.37 1.18
CA LYS A 27 -7.25 -20.47 1.86
C LYS A 27 -8.16 -21.55 1.27
N THR A 28 -8.22 -21.68 -0.05
CA THR A 28 -9.07 -22.69 -0.71
C THR A 28 -8.55 -24.11 -0.50
N PHE A 29 -7.23 -24.32 -0.53
CA PHE A 29 -6.63 -25.66 -0.42
C PHE A 29 -6.41 -26.09 1.03
N ALA A 30 -6.04 -25.17 1.94
CA ALA A 30 -5.72 -25.52 3.32
C ALA A 30 -6.95 -25.66 4.24
N SER A 31 -8.18 -25.51 3.73
CA SER A 31 -9.45 -25.64 4.48
C SER A 31 -9.38 -25.01 5.88
N ILE A 32 -8.93 -23.76 5.95
CA ILE A 32 -8.69 -23.08 7.23
C ILE A 32 -10.03 -22.84 7.92
N ARG A 33 -10.42 -23.75 8.82
CA ARG A 33 -11.73 -23.74 9.52
C ARG A 33 -11.79 -22.78 10.70
N SER A 34 -10.65 -22.45 11.30
CA SER A 34 -10.60 -21.55 12.46
C SER A 34 -10.63 -20.07 12.04
N PRO A 35 -11.57 -19.25 12.54
CA PRO A 35 -11.63 -17.81 12.26
C PRO A 35 -10.34 -17.06 12.62
N GLN A 36 -9.64 -17.50 13.67
CA GLN A 36 -8.40 -16.87 14.15
C GLN A 36 -7.26 -17.00 13.13
N HIS A 37 -7.13 -18.16 12.49
CA HIS A 37 -6.09 -18.41 11.47
C HIS A 37 -6.37 -17.65 10.17
N ARG A 38 -7.65 -17.52 9.80
CA ARG A 38 -8.06 -16.71 8.64
C ARG A 38 -7.70 -15.24 8.84
N TYR A 39 -7.94 -14.72 10.04
CA TYR A 39 -7.60 -13.36 10.41
C TYR A 39 -6.09 -13.13 10.45
N GLY A 40 -5.35 -14.01 11.13
CA GLY A 40 -3.89 -13.91 11.22
C GLY A 40 -3.19 -13.97 9.85
N GLY A 41 -3.65 -14.85 8.97
CA GLY A 41 -3.08 -14.92 7.62
C GLY A 41 -3.48 -13.75 6.72
N ALA A 42 -4.71 -13.20 6.87
CA ALA A 42 -5.08 -11.97 6.17
C ALA A 42 -4.22 -10.77 6.61
N LEU A 43 -3.94 -10.66 7.92
CA LEU A 43 -3.02 -9.66 8.45
C LEU A 43 -1.59 -9.86 7.94
N GLY A 44 -1.11 -11.10 7.89
CA GLY A 44 0.20 -11.43 7.33
C GLY A 44 0.34 -11.01 5.87
N VAL A 45 -0.70 -11.24 5.06
CA VAL A 45 -0.74 -10.81 3.65
C VAL A 45 -0.77 -9.29 3.53
N LEU A 46 -1.54 -8.60 4.38
CA LEU A 46 -1.57 -7.13 4.41
C LEU A 46 -0.18 -6.55 4.71
N ILE A 47 0.52 -7.11 5.71
CA ILE A 47 1.88 -6.70 6.06
C ILE A 47 2.85 -6.97 4.90
N LEU A 48 2.73 -8.13 4.25
CA LEU A 48 3.59 -8.52 3.15
C LEU A 48 3.38 -7.63 1.91
N ILE A 49 2.13 -7.27 1.61
CA ILE A 49 1.79 -6.28 0.59
C ILE A 49 2.41 -4.93 0.95
N ALA A 50 2.26 -4.45 2.18
CA ALA A 50 2.85 -3.18 2.61
C ALA A 50 4.40 -3.17 2.57
N ALA A 51 5.04 -4.31 2.84
CA ALA A 51 6.51 -4.44 2.86
C ALA A 51 7.13 -4.56 1.46
N CYS A 52 6.40 -5.13 0.49
CA CYS A 52 6.91 -5.44 -0.84
C CYS A 52 7.51 -4.24 -1.62
N PRO A 53 6.88 -3.04 -1.67
CA PRO A 53 7.46 -1.91 -2.37
C PRO A 53 8.69 -1.35 -1.64
N VAL A 54 8.75 -1.43 -0.31
CA VAL A 54 9.94 -1.03 0.46
C VAL A 54 11.11 -1.95 0.15
N LEU A 55 10.87 -3.27 0.15
CA LEU A 55 11.89 -4.26 -0.20
C LEU A 55 12.39 -4.07 -1.63
N THR A 56 11.48 -3.82 -2.58
CA THR A 56 11.83 -3.58 -3.99
C THR A 56 12.64 -2.29 -4.14
N PHE A 57 12.32 -1.23 -3.39
CA PHE A 57 13.09 0.02 -3.40
C PHE A 57 14.51 -0.14 -2.84
N VAL A 58 14.68 -0.92 -1.77
CA VAL A 58 15.99 -1.19 -1.17
C VAL A 58 16.84 -2.09 -2.07
N TRP A 59 16.21 -3.04 -2.77
CA TRP A 59 16.90 -3.99 -3.65
C TRP A 59 17.27 -3.38 -5.01
N LEU A 60 16.54 -2.37 -5.47
CA LEU A 60 16.79 -1.70 -6.73
C LEU A 60 18.00 -0.74 -6.61
N ASP A 61 19.18 -1.22 -6.99
CA ASP A 61 20.40 -0.43 -7.04
C ASP A 61 20.37 0.57 -8.22
N ASP A 62 20.95 1.78 -8.07
CA ASP A 62 20.89 2.84 -9.13
C ASP A 62 21.56 2.39 -10.44
N ARG A 63 22.42 1.37 -10.36
CA ARG A 63 23.24 0.86 -11.47
C ARG A 63 22.50 -0.04 -12.46
N GLN A 64 21.28 -0.47 -12.16
CA GLN A 64 20.49 -1.37 -13.02
C GLN A 64 19.44 -0.65 -13.87
N LEU A 65 19.41 0.69 -13.85
CA LEU A 65 18.44 1.48 -14.62
C LEU A 65 18.85 1.51 -16.12
N PRO A 66 18.15 0.80 -17.02
CA PRO A 66 18.57 0.63 -18.42
C PRO A 66 18.64 1.94 -19.19
N VAL A 67 17.80 2.89 -18.79
CA VAL A 67 17.61 4.19 -19.45
C VAL A 67 18.82 5.12 -19.25
N ALA A 68 19.54 4.99 -18.13
CA ALA A 68 20.72 5.81 -17.89
C ALA A 68 21.87 5.45 -18.85
N SER A 69 22.11 4.14 -19.05
CA SER A 69 23.11 3.65 -20.00
C SER A 69 22.76 3.93 -21.46
N GLU A 70 21.46 3.89 -21.83
CA GLU A 70 21.02 4.18 -23.19
C GLU A 70 21.13 5.67 -23.54
N LEU A 71 20.79 6.59 -22.62
CA LEU A 71 20.98 8.02 -22.84
C LEU A 71 22.46 8.41 -22.96
N GLU A 72 23.34 7.75 -22.22
CA GLU A 72 24.80 7.91 -22.33
C GLU A 72 25.32 7.42 -23.70
N SER A 73 24.76 6.32 -24.21
CA SER A 73 25.06 5.82 -25.55
C SER A 73 24.52 6.71 -26.69
N LEU A 74 23.35 7.34 -26.50
CA LEU A 74 22.70 8.22 -27.49
C LEU A 74 23.29 9.63 -27.53
N THR A 75 23.82 10.13 -26.40
CA THR A 75 24.48 11.45 -26.34
C THR A 75 25.91 11.42 -26.84
N GLY A 76 26.47 10.25 -27.17
CA GLY A 76 27.78 10.12 -27.80
C GLY A 76 28.92 10.73 -26.99
N ILE A 77 28.76 10.91 -25.68
CA ILE A 77 29.85 11.32 -24.80
C ILE A 77 30.65 10.06 -24.44
N SER A 78 31.20 9.43 -25.47
CA SER A 78 32.36 8.57 -25.30
C SER A 78 33.52 9.50 -24.94
N VAL A 79 33.78 9.69 -23.64
CA VAL A 79 35.11 10.09 -23.17
C VAL A 79 36.02 8.88 -23.38
N ASP A 80 36.30 8.55 -24.63
CA ASP A 80 37.30 7.54 -24.98
C ASP A 80 38.47 8.26 -25.63
N SER A 81 39.39 8.64 -24.75
CA SER A 81 40.72 9.13 -25.09
C SER A 81 41.52 7.95 -25.62
N SER A 82 41.41 7.68 -26.93
CA SER A 82 42.42 6.90 -27.66
C SER A 82 42.36 7.24 -29.14
N SER A 83 43.11 8.28 -29.48
CA SER A 83 43.57 8.51 -30.84
C SER A 83 44.35 7.28 -31.31
N LYS A 84 43.78 6.49 -32.21
CA LYS A 84 44.57 5.63 -33.09
C LYS A 84 44.29 6.04 -34.52
N THR A 85 45.10 7.00 -34.97
CA THR A 85 45.37 7.31 -36.36
C THR A 85 45.63 6.01 -37.13
N PHE A 86 44.76 5.68 -38.07
CA PHE A 86 45.06 4.72 -39.13
C PHE A 86 45.10 5.50 -40.44
N LEU A 87 46.32 5.77 -40.90
CA LEU A 87 46.62 6.11 -42.28
C LEU A 87 46.98 4.82 -43.02
N VAL A 88 46.67 4.78 -44.33
CA VAL A 88 47.16 3.93 -45.45
C VAL A 88 45.94 3.43 -46.24
N ASP A 89 45.55 4.00 -47.39
CA ASP A 89 46.09 4.04 -48.77
C ASP A 89 45.58 2.90 -49.70
N ASP A 90 45.21 3.31 -50.91
CA ASP A 90 44.76 2.62 -52.14
C ASP A 90 43.31 2.08 -52.36
N PRO A 91 42.67 2.37 -53.54
CA PRO A 91 41.38 1.82 -53.94
C PRO A 91 41.50 0.70 -54.99
N ASP A 92 41.02 -0.51 -54.68
CA ASP A 92 40.85 -1.59 -55.66
C ASP A 92 39.34 -1.73 -56.04
N PRO A 93 38.96 -1.62 -57.33
CA PRO A 93 37.56 -1.70 -57.75
C PRO A 93 37.19 -3.15 -58.09
N SER A 94 36.91 -3.96 -57.07
CA SER A 94 36.16 -5.21 -57.24
C SER A 94 35.13 -5.35 -56.12
N LEU A 95 34.02 -4.61 -56.29
CA LEU A 95 32.83 -4.71 -55.46
C LEU A 95 32.09 -6.02 -55.76
N GLU A 96 32.50 -7.13 -55.13
CA GLU A 96 31.56 -8.20 -54.84
C GLU A 96 30.77 -7.84 -53.59
N SER A 97 29.69 -7.10 -53.79
CA SER A 97 28.64 -6.87 -52.79
C SER A 97 27.80 -8.13 -52.60
N HIS A 98 28.41 -9.19 -52.05
CA HIS A 98 27.68 -10.29 -51.39
C HIS A 98 27.60 -9.99 -49.89
N GLY A 99 27.14 -8.79 -49.54
CA GLY A 99 26.75 -8.43 -48.19
C GLY A 99 25.52 -9.25 -47.82
N ASN A 100 25.76 -10.42 -47.24
CA ASN A 100 24.81 -11.34 -46.61
C ASN A 100 23.46 -10.66 -46.28
N ALA A 101 22.46 -10.88 -47.13
CA ALA A 101 21.10 -10.38 -46.92
C ALA A 101 20.55 -10.81 -45.55
N THR A 102 21.03 -11.93 -45.01
CA THR A 102 20.74 -12.41 -43.65
C THR A 102 21.32 -11.51 -42.55
N THR A 103 22.54 -10.97 -42.69
CA THR A 103 23.09 -10.01 -41.71
C THR A 103 22.46 -8.64 -41.82
N VAL A 104 22.06 -8.21 -43.02
CA VAL A 104 21.34 -6.95 -43.19
C VAL A 104 19.94 -7.07 -42.58
N ALA A 105 19.19 -8.14 -42.90
CA ALA A 105 17.87 -8.41 -42.33
C ALA A 105 17.91 -8.49 -40.79
N ALA A 106 18.83 -9.27 -40.21
CA ALA A 106 19.00 -9.38 -38.76
C ALA A 106 19.40 -8.04 -38.10
N ALA A 107 20.22 -7.22 -38.77
CA ALA A 107 20.56 -5.88 -38.29
C ALA A 107 19.36 -4.91 -38.37
N THR A 108 18.50 -5.02 -39.37
CA THR A 108 17.24 -4.23 -39.45
C THR A 108 16.24 -4.65 -38.39
N GLU A 109 16.06 -5.94 -38.12
CA GLU A 109 15.19 -6.43 -37.05
C GLU A 109 15.70 -6.01 -35.68
N SER A 110 17.00 -6.20 -35.40
CA SER A 110 17.62 -5.76 -34.15
C SER A 110 17.55 -4.23 -33.95
N ARG A 111 17.64 -3.45 -35.03
CA ARG A 111 17.54 -1.98 -34.97
C ARG A 111 16.10 -1.49 -34.87
N ALA A 112 15.14 -2.17 -35.51
CA ALA A 112 13.72 -1.93 -35.27
C ALA A 112 13.36 -2.25 -33.81
N ASP A 113 13.95 -3.30 -33.25
CA ASP A 113 13.78 -3.68 -31.86
C ASP A 113 14.33 -2.64 -30.88
N ALA A 114 15.55 -2.18 -31.13
CA ALA A 114 16.16 -1.08 -30.38
C ALA A 114 15.37 0.24 -30.50
N ASN A 115 14.76 0.51 -31.65
CA ASN A 115 13.99 1.73 -31.88
C ASN A 115 12.65 1.75 -31.14
N TRP A 116 11.94 0.62 -31.01
CA TRP A 116 10.69 0.60 -30.23
C TRP A 116 10.97 0.59 -28.73
N LEU A 117 12.03 -0.10 -28.29
CA LEU A 117 12.48 -0.10 -26.89
C LEU A 117 12.89 1.30 -26.43
N SER A 118 13.67 2.01 -27.24
CA SER A 118 14.07 3.40 -26.97
C SER A 118 12.89 4.38 -27.00
N GLY A 119 11.89 4.15 -27.87
CA GLY A 119 10.66 4.94 -27.89
C GLY A 119 9.83 4.79 -26.61
N ILE A 120 9.70 3.57 -26.09
CA ILE A 120 9.03 3.30 -24.80
C ILE A 120 9.85 3.89 -23.65
N ALA A 121 11.18 3.71 -23.65
CA ALA A 121 12.06 4.28 -22.64
C ALA A 121 11.91 5.82 -22.58
N TYR A 122 11.94 6.49 -23.73
CA TYR A 122 11.73 7.93 -23.82
C TYR A 122 10.35 8.36 -23.29
N ALA A 123 9.28 7.69 -23.74
CA ALA A 123 7.93 7.98 -23.25
C ALA A 123 7.80 7.80 -21.74
N THR A 124 8.44 6.77 -21.15
CA THR A 124 8.42 6.55 -19.70
C THR A 124 9.10 7.69 -18.96
N VAL A 125 10.24 8.21 -19.42
CA VAL A 125 10.93 9.35 -18.79
C VAL A 125 10.07 10.61 -18.83
N VAL A 126 9.40 10.86 -19.95
CA VAL A 126 8.53 12.04 -20.13
C VAL A 126 7.27 11.96 -19.27
N ILE A 127 6.65 10.77 -19.16
CA ILE A 127 5.39 10.58 -18.41
C ILE A 127 5.65 10.42 -16.89
N GLN A 128 6.85 9.97 -16.50
CA GLN A 128 7.26 9.72 -15.11
C GLN A 128 6.86 10.82 -14.12
N PRO A 129 7.17 12.12 -14.34
CA PRO A 129 6.85 13.17 -13.37
C PRO A 129 5.34 13.37 -13.21
N TYR A 130 4.56 13.23 -14.29
CA TYR A 130 3.09 13.36 -14.23
C TYR A 130 2.45 12.21 -13.47
N LEU A 131 2.95 10.98 -13.67
CA LEU A 131 2.46 9.81 -12.94
C LEU A 131 2.77 9.92 -11.44
N MET A 132 3.96 10.43 -11.10
CA MET A 132 4.34 10.71 -9.72
C MET A 132 3.44 11.79 -9.10
N LEU A 133 3.21 12.89 -9.82
CA LEU A 133 2.35 13.97 -9.36
C LEU A 133 0.93 13.47 -9.10
N LEU A 134 0.36 12.72 -10.05
CA LEU A 134 -0.97 12.12 -9.91
C LEU A 134 -1.06 11.21 -8.68
N TRP A 135 -0.09 10.31 -8.51
CA TRP A 135 -0.03 9.41 -7.36
C TRP A 135 0.08 10.20 -6.05
N THR A 136 1.00 11.16 -5.94
CA THR A 136 1.16 11.98 -4.72
C THR A 136 -0.09 12.80 -4.41
N CYS A 137 -0.74 13.40 -5.41
CA CYS A 137 -2.01 14.10 -5.24
C CYS A 137 -3.09 13.17 -4.71
N GLY A 138 -3.23 11.96 -5.27
CA GLY A 138 -4.16 10.95 -4.78
C GLY A 138 -3.90 10.61 -3.31
N VAL A 139 -2.67 10.27 -2.96
CA VAL A 139 -2.28 9.95 -1.57
C VAL A 139 -2.56 11.13 -0.63
N ILE A 140 -2.27 12.36 -1.04
CA ILE A 140 -2.55 13.55 -0.23
C ILE A 140 -4.07 13.74 -0.03
N VAL A 141 -4.87 13.63 -1.09
CA VAL A 141 -6.33 13.82 -1.01
C VAL A 141 -6.99 12.74 -0.16
N LEU A 142 -6.67 11.46 -0.40
CA LEU A 142 -7.20 10.35 0.39
C LEU A 142 -6.66 10.37 1.83
N GLY A 143 -5.40 10.71 2.03
CA GLY A 143 -4.80 10.88 3.34
C GLY A 143 -5.44 12.02 4.13
N LEU A 144 -5.71 13.16 3.47
CA LEU A 144 -6.44 14.27 4.07
C LEU A 144 -7.86 13.85 4.47
N ARG A 145 -8.58 13.13 3.60
CA ARG A 145 -9.90 12.56 3.93
C ARG A 145 -9.85 11.62 5.14
N LEU A 146 -8.82 10.77 5.24
CA LEU A 146 -8.62 9.87 6.38
C LEU A 146 -8.33 10.67 7.67
N CYS A 147 -7.47 11.69 7.58
CA CYS A 147 -7.19 12.61 8.69
C CYS A 147 -8.46 13.34 9.15
N LEU A 148 -9.23 13.93 8.23
CA LEU A 148 -10.50 14.60 8.57
C LEU A 148 -11.49 13.63 9.23
N SER A 149 -11.58 12.40 8.73
CA SER A 149 -12.43 11.35 9.33
C SER A 149 -11.98 11.06 10.77
N TYR A 150 -10.68 10.93 11.00
CA TYR A 150 -10.13 10.73 12.34
C TYR A 150 -10.37 11.95 13.25
N PHE A 151 -10.14 13.17 12.76
CA PHE A 151 -10.41 14.40 13.51
C PHE A 151 -11.89 14.53 13.87
N GLY A 152 -12.82 14.14 12.99
CA GLY A 152 -14.25 14.08 13.29
C GLY A 152 -14.55 13.17 14.49
N THR A 153 -13.89 12.00 14.56
CA THR A 153 -14.05 11.10 15.72
C THR A 153 -13.43 11.64 17.02
N VAL A 154 -12.34 12.41 16.92
CA VAL A 154 -11.73 13.09 18.07
C VAL A 154 -12.59 14.26 18.53
N TRP A 155 -13.20 14.99 17.60
CA TRP A 155 -14.15 16.06 17.90
C TRP A 155 -15.39 15.51 18.61
N LEU A 156 -15.92 14.37 18.17
CA LEU A 156 -17.02 13.67 18.83
C LEU A 156 -16.67 13.23 20.27
N ARG A 157 -15.40 12.92 20.54
CA ARG A 157 -14.90 12.63 21.89
C ARG A 157 -14.77 13.87 22.78
N ARG A 158 -14.84 15.08 22.23
CA ARG A 158 -14.74 16.33 23.01
C ARG A 158 -16.09 16.99 23.28
N PHE A 159 -17.13 16.69 22.48
CA PHE A 159 -18.43 17.36 22.58
C PHE A 159 -19.58 16.36 22.78
N GLY A 160 -20.46 16.67 23.73
CA GLY A 160 -21.71 15.92 23.94
C GLY A 160 -21.55 14.55 24.58
N LEU A 161 -20.51 14.38 25.41
CA LEU A 161 -20.35 13.19 26.24
C LEU A 161 -21.13 13.33 27.55
N THR A 162 -22.03 12.39 27.80
CA THR A 162 -22.67 12.25 29.12
C THR A 162 -22.01 11.11 29.90
N PRO A 163 -21.63 11.36 31.17
CA PRO A 163 -21.00 10.34 32.00
C PRO A 163 -21.96 9.18 32.26
N ILE A 164 -21.40 7.99 32.43
CA ILE A 164 -22.15 6.77 32.73
C ILE A 164 -22.44 6.68 34.23
N GLU A 165 -23.59 6.09 34.58
CA GLU A 165 -23.96 5.79 35.95
C GLU A 165 -22.91 4.90 36.64
N SER A 166 -22.63 5.19 37.91
CA SER A 166 -21.62 4.49 38.71
C SER A 166 -21.89 2.98 38.84
N SER A 167 -23.15 2.55 38.90
CA SER A 167 -23.53 1.13 39.00
C SER A 167 -23.10 0.34 37.75
N LEU A 168 -23.25 0.93 36.56
CA LEU A 168 -22.84 0.32 35.30
C LEU A 168 -21.32 0.36 35.11
N LEU A 169 -20.64 1.39 35.61
CA LEU A 169 -19.18 1.47 35.60
C LEU A 169 -18.53 0.31 36.37
N VAL A 170 -19.11 -0.11 37.50
CA VAL A 170 -18.62 -1.27 38.27
C VAL A 170 -18.73 -2.56 37.43
N ARG A 171 -19.89 -2.81 36.83
CA ARG A 171 -20.09 -3.99 35.97
C ARG A 171 -19.17 -3.98 34.74
N TYR A 172 -18.97 -2.80 34.15
CA TYR A 172 -18.06 -2.61 33.04
C TYR A 172 -16.60 -2.85 33.45
N SER A 173 -16.18 -2.43 34.66
CA SER A 173 -14.85 -2.78 35.17
C SER A 173 -14.69 -4.29 35.37
N ASP A 174 -15.70 -4.97 35.90
CA ASP A 174 -15.66 -6.42 36.09
C ASP A 174 -15.52 -7.15 34.75
N LEU A 175 -16.28 -6.74 33.73
CA LEU A 175 -16.18 -7.28 32.37
C LEU A 175 -14.79 -7.04 31.76
N ALA A 176 -14.25 -5.83 31.91
CA ALA A 176 -12.92 -5.50 31.39
C ALA A 176 -11.82 -6.35 32.05
N HIS A 177 -11.94 -6.60 33.36
CA HIS A 177 -11.05 -7.48 34.11
C HIS A 177 -11.18 -8.94 33.68
N GLN A 178 -12.39 -9.46 33.50
CA GLN A 178 -12.63 -10.82 33.01
C GLN A 178 -12.07 -11.05 31.60
N LEU A 179 -12.10 -10.01 30.75
CA LEU A 179 -11.48 -10.03 29.42
C LEU A 179 -9.96 -9.81 29.44
N GLY A 180 -9.35 -9.61 30.62
CA GLY A 180 -7.91 -9.48 30.80
C GLY A 180 -7.31 -8.24 30.10
N LEU A 181 -8.06 -7.13 30.07
CA LEU A 181 -7.58 -5.87 29.50
C LEU A 181 -6.55 -5.21 30.42
N TRP A 182 -5.45 -4.73 29.84
CA TRP A 182 -4.36 -4.08 30.56
C TRP A 182 -4.69 -2.63 30.95
N GLN A 183 -5.56 -2.00 30.19
CA GLN A 183 -6.05 -0.64 30.42
C GLN A 183 -7.56 -0.64 30.20
N MET A 184 -8.30 -0.10 31.16
CA MET A 184 -9.74 0.03 31.08
C MET A 184 -10.10 1.14 30.08
N PRO A 185 -10.74 0.82 28.94
CA PRO A 185 -11.14 1.83 27.97
C PRO A 185 -12.21 2.73 28.59
N SER A 186 -12.14 4.03 28.38
CA SER A 186 -13.18 4.95 28.86
C SER A 186 -14.52 4.64 28.17
N VAL A 187 -15.63 4.83 28.86
CA VAL A 187 -16.97 4.61 28.32
C VAL A 187 -17.84 5.84 28.58
N ALA A 188 -18.59 6.28 27.58
CA ALA A 188 -19.52 7.40 27.72
C ALA A 188 -20.71 7.27 26.77
N TYR A 189 -21.80 7.97 27.10
CA TYR A 189 -22.92 8.11 26.19
C TYR A 189 -22.72 9.31 25.26
N SER A 190 -23.20 9.20 24.02
CA SER A 190 -23.18 10.28 23.03
C SER A 190 -24.52 10.37 22.30
N ALA A 191 -25.04 11.60 22.18
CA ALA A 191 -26.29 11.89 21.49
C ALA A 191 -26.16 11.85 19.95
N HIS A 192 -24.93 11.81 19.43
CA HIS A 192 -24.64 11.92 17.99
C HIS A 192 -24.49 10.57 17.30
N ILE A 193 -24.58 9.46 18.05
CA ILE A 193 -24.42 8.10 17.52
C ILE A 193 -25.70 7.28 17.73
N ARG A 194 -25.94 6.34 16.82
CA ARG A 194 -27.11 5.44 16.84
C ARG A 194 -26.76 4.00 17.21
N GLN A 195 -25.47 3.67 17.24
CA GLN A 195 -24.96 2.34 17.54
C GLN A 195 -23.73 2.46 18.46
N ALA A 196 -23.44 1.41 19.23
CA ALA A 196 -22.19 1.33 19.97
C ALA A 196 -21.00 1.38 19.01
N MET A 197 -19.94 2.09 19.42
CA MET A 197 -18.71 2.17 18.63
C MET A 197 -17.51 2.38 19.55
N ALA A 198 -16.47 1.57 19.37
CA ALA A 198 -15.15 1.85 19.89
C ALA A 198 -14.43 2.91 19.04
N VAL A 199 -13.98 4.00 19.67
CA VAL A 199 -13.29 5.12 19.04
C VAL A 199 -11.94 5.37 19.68
N GLY A 200 -10.91 5.56 18.85
CA GLY A 200 -9.58 5.99 19.27
C GLY A 200 -8.51 4.92 19.25
N LEU A 201 -7.40 5.20 18.57
CA LEU A 201 -6.29 4.26 18.41
C LEU A 201 -5.47 4.09 19.69
N LEU A 202 -4.90 5.18 20.20
CA LEU A 202 -3.98 5.15 21.36
C LEU A 202 -4.70 5.11 22.71
N ARG A 203 -5.90 5.71 22.76
CA ARG A 203 -6.77 5.72 23.93
C ARG A 203 -8.17 5.32 23.46
N PRO A 204 -8.46 4.01 23.41
CA PRO A 204 -9.75 3.52 22.97
C PRO A 204 -10.82 3.95 23.98
N MET A 205 -11.96 4.33 23.44
CA MET A 205 -13.13 4.77 24.20
C MET A 205 -14.38 4.17 23.57
N VAL A 206 -15.22 3.53 24.37
CA VAL A 206 -16.50 2.98 23.91
C VAL A 206 -17.55 4.08 24.02
N LEU A 207 -18.17 4.43 22.90
CA LEU A 207 -19.30 5.34 22.86
C LEU A 207 -20.60 4.56 22.72
N LEU A 208 -21.57 4.90 23.56
CA LEU A 208 -22.91 4.33 23.56
C LEU A 208 -23.96 5.38 23.15
N PRO A 209 -24.99 5.02 22.38
CA PRO A 209 -26.10 5.92 22.11
C PRO A 209 -26.85 6.30 23.39
N VAL A 210 -27.15 7.58 23.60
CA VAL A 210 -27.95 8.03 24.76
C VAL A 210 -29.34 7.36 24.78
N ALA A 211 -29.92 7.06 23.62
CA ALA A 211 -31.20 6.36 23.49
C ALA A 211 -31.22 4.99 24.21
N TRP A 212 -30.07 4.32 24.31
CA TRP A 212 -29.97 3.02 24.96
C TRP A 212 -30.16 3.06 26.47
N MET A 213 -30.07 4.24 27.09
CA MET A 213 -30.37 4.40 28.52
C MET A 213 -31.81 4.00 28.85
N THR A 214 -32.74 4.13 27.90
CA THR A 214 -34.16 3.81 28.10
C THR A 214 -34.66 2.64 27.25
N GLU A 215 -33.96 2.31 26.16
CA GLU A 215 -34.42 1.33 25.17
C GLU A 215 -33.87 -0.09 25.38
N ILE A 216 -32.76 -0.25 26.11
CA ILE A 216 -32.04 -1.52 26.19
C ILE A 216 -31.98 -2.03 27.63
N THR A 217 -32.20 -3.34 27.82
CA THR A 217 -32.07 -3.98 29.12
C THR A 217 -30.60 -4.07 29.57
N PRO A 218 -30.31 -4.03 30.88
CA PRO A 218 -28.93 -4.09 31.37
C PRO A 218 -28.14 -5.30 30.87
N GLN A 219 -28.78 -6.46 30.72
CA GLN A 219 -28.13 -7.69 30.25
C GLN A 219 -27.69 -7.61 28.78
N VAL A 220 -28.51 -6.99 27.94
CA VAL A 220 -28.17 -6.79 26.51
C VAL A 220 -27.05 -5.75 26.40
N LEU A 221 -27.09 -4.70 27.22
CA LEU A 221 -26.05 -3.69 27.24
C LEU A 221 -24.68 -4.26 27.67
N GLU A 222 -24.66 -5.12 28.69
CA GLU A 222 -23.45 -5.85 29.10
C GLU A 222 -22.89 -6.73 27.99
N ALA A 223 -23.74 -7.44 27.26
CA ALA A 223 -23.32 -8.27 26.12
C ALA A 223 -22.69 -7.43 25.00
N VAL A 224 -23.28 -6.26 24.69
CA VAL A 224 -22.72 -5.33 23.70
C VAL A 224 -21.38 -4.75 24.17
N LEU A 225 -21.29 -4.35 25.45
CA LEU A 225 -20.03 -3.85 26.01
C LEU A 225 -18.93 -4.90 26.00
N ALA A 226 -19.25 -6.14 26.35
CA ALA A 226 -18.30 -7.26 26.27
C ALA A 226 -17.82 -7.49 24.83
N HIS A 227 -18.71 -7.35 23.84
CA HIS A 227 -18.36 -7.45 22.42
C HIS A 227 -17.42 -6.33 21.97
N GLU A 228 -17.73 -5.07 22.29
CA GLU A 228 -16.87 -3.92 21.97
C GLU A 228 -15.51 -4.01 22.68
N LEU A 229 -15.49 -4.43 23.96
CA LEU A 229 -14.26 -4.67 24.71
C LEU A 229 -13.41 -5.79 24.08
N ALA A 230 -14.04 -6.84 23.54
CA ALA A 230 -13.33 -7.89 22.83
C ALA A 230 -12.67 -7.38 21.54
N HIS A 231 -13.32 -6.46 20.81
CA HIS A 231 -12.73 -5.79 19.65
C HIS A 231 -11.53 -4.90 20.03
N ILE A 232 -11.63 -4.17 21.14
CA ILE A 232 -10.52 -3.36 21.67
C ILE A 232 -9.36 -4.26 22.09
N ARG A 233 -9.63 -5.37 22.78
CA ARG A 233 -8.61 -6.36 23.17
C ARG A 233 -7.87 -6.92 21.95
N ARG A 234 -8.58 -7.19 20.86
CA ARG A 234 -8.00 -7.71 19.60
C ARG A 234 -7.27 -6.66 18.77
N GLN A 235 -7.25 -5.41 19.21
CA GLN A 235 -6.62 -4.29 18.51
C GLN A 235 -7.20 -4.07 17.11
N ASP A 236 -8.48 -4.40 16.90
CA ASP A 236 -9.14 -4.28 15.59
C ASP A 236 -9.12 -2.86 15.05
N LEU A 237 -9.10 -1.84 15.93
CA LEU A 237 -8.98 -0.43 15.53
C LEU A 237 -7.64 -0.14 14.84
N TRP A 238 -6.54 -0.73 15.31
CA TRP A 238 -5.22 -0.56 14.68
C TRP A 238 -5.14 -1.24 13.33
N ILE A 239 -5.74 -2.42 13.23
CA ILE A 239 -5.74 -3.20 11.98
C ILE A 239 -6.61 -2.53 10.93
N ASN A 240 -7.80 -2.05 11.30
CA ASN A 240 -8.65 -1.25 10.41
C ASN A 240 -7.96 0.06 9.99
N PHE A 241 -7.22 0.71 10.88
CA PHE A 241 -6.46 1.90 10.54
C PHE A 241 -5.33 1.59 9.55
N LEU A 242 -4.54 0.55 9.83
CA LEU A 242 -3.47 0.10 8.93
C LEU A 242 -4.03 -0.24 7.55
N GLN A 243 -5.14 -0.97 7.49
CA GLN A 243 -5.82 -1.28 6.24
C GLN A 243 -6.18 0.00 5.46
N ARG A 244 -6.80 1.00 6.10
CA ARG A 244 -7.13 2.27 5.43
C ARG A 244 -5.91 3.06 4.97
N VAL A 245 -4.79 2.98 5.70
CA VAL A 245 -3.53 3.59 5.29
C VAL A 245 -2.98 2.89 4.05
N VAL A 246 -3.00 1.55 4.03
CA VAL A 246 -2.54 0.75 2.89
C VAL A 246 -3.44 0.99 1.67
N GLU A 247 -4.76 1.00 1.82
CA GLU A 247 -5.73 1.39 0.77
C GLU A 247 -5.49 2.81 0.25
N THR A 248 -5.11 3.76 1.12
CA THR A 248 -4.80 5.14 0.74
C THR A 248 -3.53 5.23 -0.11
N ILE A 249 -2.48 4.51 0.26
CA ILE A 249 -1.19 4.51 -0.44
C ILE A 249 -1.32 3.80 -1.81
N PHE A 250 -2.11 2.73 -1.84
CA PHE A 250 -2.30 1.86 -3.01
C PHE A 250 -3.69 2.00 -3.63
N PHE A 251 -4.30 3.19 -3.56
CA PHE A 251 -5.67 3.44 -4.04
C PHE A 251 -5.90 3.06 -5.52
N TYR A 252 -4.82 2.98 -6.30
CA TYR A 252 -4.84 2.61 -7.71
C TYR A 252 -4.88 1.08 -7.93
N HIS A 253 -4.70 0.28 -6.89
CA HIS A 253 -4.56 -1.16 -6.97
C HIS A 253 -5.87 -1.87 -6.57
N PRO A 254 -6.52 -2.64 -7.45
CA PRO A 254 -7.87 -3.17 -7.22
C PRO A 254 -7.94 -4.29 -6.15
N VAL A 255 -6.80 -4.78 -5.69
CA VAL A 255 -6.69 -5.90 -4.74
C VAL A 255 -6.58 -5.44 -3.29
N VAL A 256 -6.14 -4.20 -3.08
CA VAL A 256 -5.96 -3.61 -1.76
C VAL A 256 -7.28 -3.00 -1.31
#